data_AF-A0A537XMK3-F1
#
_entry.id   AF-A0A537XMK3-F1
#
_cell.length_a   1.000
_cell.length_b   1.000
_cell.length_c   1.000
_cell.angle_alpha   90.00
_cell.angle_beta   90.00
_cell.angle_gamma   90.00
#
_symmetry.space_group_name_H-M   'P 1'
#
loop_
_entity.id
_entity.type
_entity.pdbx_description
1 polymer ?
#
loop_
_entity_poly.entity_id
_entity_poly.type
_entity_poly.pdbx_seq_one_letter_code
_entity_poly.pdbx_strand_id
1 'polypeptide(L)'
;MPEDFVVTPWEVRGRVDYDRLVQQFGTQKIDEALLRRISKHTGKLHPLLKRGLYFSHRDLNWVLDEYEKGRPFSLYTGRGPSSFETLEDATRVGYDNVLDIIAAGFDPKLTRIFFDTEYIHHLYPLAVRVAKKITFSTAKAVFGFDASNNIGQIFYTALQTVPCFLESIEQGHNVPCLIPCGIDQDPHFRITRDLAEPLGYYKPALVHNRLMPGLKGLDSKMSSSQADNAIFMTDTPERAEAKLRNAFTGGRATVEEQRKLGANPDICSVFAYYTYLFAPEDPYWRRVESECRGGQRMCGDCKLELAGHVAKFLEEHQRRRDKAKDQLENFLLRD
;
A
#
# COMPACT_ATOMS: atom_id res chain seq x y z
N MET A 1 -23.49 -12.72 -15.28
CA MET A 1 -22.67 -13.24 -14.15
C MET A 1 -21.89 -12.05 -13.62
N PRO A 2 -21.82 -11.78 -12.31
CA PRO A 2 -20.90 -10.75 -11.85
C PRO A 2 -19.51 -11.17 -12.33
N GLU A 3 -18.81 -10.28 -13.03
CA GLU A 3 -17.44 -10.56 -13.48
C GLU A 3 -16.61 -10.97 -12.26
N ASP A 4 -16.07 -12.19 -12.26
CA ASP A 4 -15.19 -12.62 -11.18
C ASP A 4 -13.91 -11.77 -11.23
N PHE A 5 -13.64 -11.07 -10.14
CA PHE A 5 -12.38 -10.35 -9.97
C PHE A 5 -11.31 -11.28 -9.40
N VAL A 6 -10.06 -10.98 -9.68
CA VAL A 6 -8.88 -11.70 -9.18
C VAL A 6 -8.05 -10.74 -8.35
N VAL A 7 -7.64 -11.15 -7.16
CA VAL A 7 -6.68 -10.42 -6.30
C VAL A 7 -5.64 -11.42 -5.79
N THR A 8 -4.42 -11.29 -6.30
CA THR A 8 -3.23 -12.00 -5.83
C THR A 8 -2.09 -10.99 -5.64
N PRO A 9 -0.95 -11.37 -5.03
CA PRO A 9 0.21 -10.49 -4.95
C PRO A 9 0.74 -10.04 -6.32
N TRP A 10 0.43 -10.78 -7.39
CA TRP A 10 0.97 -10.57 -8.73
C TRP A 10 -0.02 -9.97 -9.72
N GLU A 11 -1.31 -10.23 -9.53
CA GLU A 11 -2.37 -9.86 -10.46
C GLU A 11 -3.59 -9.31 -9.73
N VAL A 12 -4.10 -8.20 -10.23
CA VAL A 12 -5.41 -7.66 -9.86
C VAL A 12 -6.19 -7.39 -11.14
N ARG A 13 -7.36 -8.02 -11.27
CA ARG A 13 -8.20 -7.90 -12.47
C ARG A 13 -9.67 -7.79 -12.10
N GLY A 14 -10.38 -6.89 -12.77
CA GLY A 14 -11.82 -6.67 -12.59
C GLY A 14 -12.15 -5.72 -11.44
N ARG A 15 -13.43 -5.37 -11.32
CA ARG A 15 -13.91 -4.48 -10.26
C ARG A 15 -13.91 -5.21 -8.92
N VAL A 16 -12.96 -4.87 -8.05
CA VAL A 16 -12.79 -5.54 -6.74
C VAL A 16 -13.97 -5.23 -5.81
N ASP A 17 -14.69 -6.26 -5.42
CA ASP A 17 -15.65 -6.21 -4.30
C ASP A 17 -14.89 -6.47 -3.00
N TYR A 18 -14.57 -5.38 -2.30
CA TYR A 18 -13.83 -5.45 -1.05
C TYR A 18 -14.58 -6.16 0.08
N ASP A 19 -15.92 -6.18 0.07
CA ASP A 19 -16.70 -6.88 1.08
C ASP A 19 -16.67 -8.40 0.86
N ARG A 20 -16.80 -8.84 -0.39
CA ARG A 20 -16.56 -10.24 -0.78
C ARG A 20 -15.11 -10.65 -0.47
N LEU A 21 -14.14 -9.76 -0.69
CA LEU A 21 -12.73 -10.02 -0.41
C LEU A 21 -12.46 -10.20 1.10
N VAL A 22 -13.10 -9.40 1.97
CA VAL A 22 -13.02 -9.59 3.43
C VAL A 22 -13.45 -11.00 3.82
N GLN A 23 -14.56 -11.49 3.25
CA GLN A 23 -15.08 -12.83 3.52
C GLN A 23 -14.15 -13.92 2.98
N GLN A 24 -13.70 -13.79 1.73
CA GLN A 24 -12.79 -14.77 1.09
C GLN A 24 -11.47 -14.91 1.84
N PHE A 25 -10.91 -13.79 2.32
CA PHE A 25 -9.62 -13.80 3.02
C PHE A 25 -9.80 -14.08 4.52
N GLY A 26 -11.03 -14.03 5.05
CA GLY A 26 -11.31 -14.21 6.47
C GLY A 26 -10.67 -13.11 7.33
N THR A 27 -10.74 -11.86 6.85
CA THR A 27 -10.29 -10.67 7.61
C THR A 27 -11.49 -10.04 8.34
N GLN A 28 -11.23 -9.05 9.19
CA GLN A 28 -12.28 -8.29 9.90
C GLN A 28 -12.38 -6.88 9.33
N LYS A 29 -13.58 -6.31 9.22
CA LYS A 29 -13.74 -4.91 8.80
C LYS A 29 -13.24 -3.97 9.91
N ILE A 30 -12.62 -2.86 9.52
CA ILE A 30 -12.38 -1.74 10.44
C ILE A 30 -13.72 -1.03 10.65
N ASP A 31 -14.33 -1.23 11.82
CA ASP A 31 -15.63 -0.66 12.14
C ASP A 31 -15.52 0.69 12.86
N GLU A 32 -16.68 1.32 13.07
CA GLU A 32 -16.79 2.60 13.76
C GLU A 32 -16.28 2.57 15.21
N ALA A 33 -16.36 1.42 15.89
CA ALA A 33 -15.84 1.29 17.25
C ALA A 33 -14.31 1.33 17.25
N LEU A 34 -13.68 0.63 16.32
CA LEU A 34 -12.24 0.62 16.13
C LEU A 34 -11.72 1.98 15.67
N LEU A 35 -12.42 2.66 14.76
CA LEU A 35 -12.10 4.04 14.37
C LEU A 35 -12.15 5.00 15.56
N ARG A 36 -13.21 4.92 16.39
CA ARG A 36 -13.28 5.73 17.62
C ARG A 36 -12.14 5.40 18.59
N ARG A 37 -11.79 4.12 18.74
CA ARG A 37 -10.68 3.67 19.60
C ARG A 37 -9.33 4.21 19.13
N ILE A 38 -9.03 4.13 17.83
CA ILE A 38 -7.83 4.73 17.25
C ILE A 38 -7.82 6.24 17.49
N SER A 39 -8.92 6.93 17.17
CA SER A 39 -9.02 8.39 17.33
C SER A 39 -8.82 8.86 18.76
N LYS A 40 -9.22 8.05 19.75
CA LYS A 40 -9.02 8.35 21.17
C LYS A 40 -7.52 8.46 21.52
N HIS A 41 -6.69 7.60 20.92
CA HIS A 41 -5.24 7.57 21.17
C HIS A 41 -4.48 8.59 20.31
N THR A 42 -4.91 8.81 19.07
CA THR A 42 -4.19 9.68 18.13
C THR A 42 -4.68 11.13 18.12
N GLY A 43 -5.82 11.43 18.75
CA GLY A 43 -6.51 12.73 18.71
C GLY A 43 -7.16 13.08 17.35
N LYS A 44 -6.84 12.33 16.28
CA LYS A 44 -7.40 12.51 14.93
C LYS A 44 -7.34 11.22 14.12
N LEU A 45 -8.27 11.05 13.19
CA LEU A 45 -8.23 9.96 12.22
C LEU A 45 -7.57 10.40 10.91
N HIS A 46 -6.72 9.53 10.37
CA HIS A 46 -6.16 9.71 9.04
C HIS A 46 -7.28 9.66 7.97
N PRO A 47 -7.25 10.50 6.92
CA PRO A 47 -8.29 10.51 5.88
C PRO A 47 -8.53 9.13 5.25
N LEU A 48 -7.48 8.33 5.04
CA LEU A 48 -7.61 6.98 4.49
C LEU A 48 -8.40 6.02 5.40
N LEU A 49 -8.37 6.21 6.72
CA LEU A 49 -9.19 5.44 7.65
C LEU A 49 -10.64 5.95 7.62
N LYS A 50 -10.84 7.27 7.72
CA LYS A 50 -12.18 7.89 7.69
C LYS A 50 -12.96 7.57 6.42
N ARG A 51 -12.27 7.45 5.29
CA ARG A 51 -12.85 7.18 3.97
C ARG A 51 -12.97 5.68 3.67
N GLY A 52 -12.65 4.81 4.63
CA GLY A 52 -12.69 3.36 4.45
C GLY A 52 -11.75 2.84 3.36
N LEU A 53 -10.65 3.56 3.11
CA LEU A 53 -9.58 3.11 2.20
C LEU A 53 -8.67 2.11 2.89
N TYR A 54 -8.33 2.31 4.17
CA TYR A 54 -8.01 1.19 5.04
C TYR A 54 -9.33 0.61 5.56
N PHE A 55 -9.65 -0.62 5.17
CA PHE A 55 -11.00 -1.16 5.28
C PHE A 55 -11.09 -2.46 6.09
N SER A 56 -10.01 -3.24 6.16
CA SER A 56 -9.98 -4.48 6.92
C SER A 56 -8.69 -4.64 7.72
N HIS A 57 -8.69 -5.57 8.66
CA HIS A 57 -7.57 -5.83 9.54
C HIS A 57 -7.51 -7.31 9.99
N ARG A 58 -6.39 -7.67 10.60
CA ARG A 58 -6.24 -8.86 11.46
C ARG A 58 -5.62 -8.43 12.79
N ASP A 59 -6.23 -8.81 13.90
CA ASP A 59 -5.72 -8.59 15.26
C ASP A 59 -5.32 -7.15 15.63
N LEU A 60 -5.82 -6.14 14.93
CA LEU A 60 -5.61 -4.73 15.29
C LEU A 60 -6.14 -4.42 16.69
N ASN A 61 -7.26 -5.02 17.10
CA ASN A 61 -7.75 -4.92 18.47
C ASN A 61 -6.72 -5.39 19.50
N TRP A 62 -6.05 -6.51 19.26
CA TRP A 62 -5.03 -7.03 20.15
C TRP A 62 -3.81 -6.11 20.25
N VAL A 63 -3.35 -5.54 19.12
CA VAL A 63 -2.25 -4.54 19.15
C VAL A 63 -2.66 -3.31 19.98
N LEU A 64 -3.90 -2.83 19.83
CA LEU A 64 -4.41 -1.73 20.64
C LEU A 64 -4.53 -2.12 22.13
N ASP A 65 -4.90 -3.36 22.45
CA ASP A 65 -4.92 -3.85 23.83
C ASP A 65 -3.51 -3.85 24.44
N GLU A 66 -2.49 -4.27 23.69
CA GLU A 66 -1.10 -4.26 24.16
C GLU A 66 -0.57 -2.82 24.31
N TYR A 67 -0.89 -1.93 23.36
CA TYR A 67 -0.55 -0.51 23.44
C TYR A 67 -1.18 0.15 24.68
N GLU A 68 -2.45 -0.15 24.96
CA GLU A 68 -3.17 0.37 26.14
C GLU A 68 -2.61 -0.16 27.47
N LYS A 69 -1.92 -1.31 27.46
CA LYS A 69 -1.15 -1.83 28.61
C LYS A 69 0.24 -1.19 28.73
N GLY A 70 0.57 -0.22 27.87
CA GLY A 70 1.87 0.45 27.83
C GLY A 70 2.98 -0.35 27.15
N ARG A 71 2.64 -1.42 26.42
CA ARG A 71 3.63 -2.22 25.68
C ARG A 71 3.81 -1.63 24.28
N PRO A 72 5.06 -1.39 23.84
CA PRO A 72 5.31 -0.91 22.49
C PRO A 72 5.00 -2.00 21.46
N PHE A 73 4.79 -1.59 20.22
CA PHE A 73 4.71 -2.46 19.05
C PHE A 73 5.53 -1.85 17.91
N SER A 74 6.01 -2.68 16.99
CA SER A 74 6.72 -2.23 15.79
C SER A 74 5.81 -2.12 14.58
N LEU A 75 6.22 -1.30 13.62
CA LEU A 75 5.63 -1.25 12.29
C LEU A 75 6.54 -1.95 11.30
N TYR A 76 5.97 -2.77 10.42
CA TYR A 76 6.69 -3.35 9.30
C TYR A 76 5.90 -3.13 8.00
N THR A 77 6.56 -2.64 6.97
CA THR A 77 6.05 -2.62 5.61
C THR A 77 7.20 -2.83 4.64
N GLY A 78 6.90 -3.14 3.38
CA GLY A 78 7.90 -3.49 2.39
C GLY A 78 7.60 -2.94 1.01
N ARG A 79 8.65 -2.78 0.22
CA ARG A 79 8.58 -2.37 -1.18
C ARG A 79 9.51 -3.24 -2.01
N GLY A 80 8.94 -4.02 -2.92
CA GLY A 80 9.72 -4.69 -3.96
C GLY A 80 10.15 -3.67 -5.02
N PRO A 81 11.44 -3.51 -5.34
CA PRO A 81 11.86 -2.76 -6.52
C PRO A 81 11.24 -3.38 -7.77
N SER A 82 11.05 -2.59 -8.82
CA SER A 82 10.42 -3.05 -10.07
C SER A 82 11.14 -2.45 -11.28
N SER A 83 11.01 -3.09 -12.45
CA SER A 83 11.64 -2.64 -13.70
C SER A 83 13.17 -2.76 -13.69
N PHE A 84 13.66 -3.98 -13.50
CA PHE A 84 15.08 -4.36 -13.51
C PHE A 84 15.28 -5.69 -14.26
N GLU A 85 16.50 -5.95 -14.75
CA GLU A 85 16.86 -7.22 -15.39
C GLU A 85 17.93 -8.01 -14.62
N THR A 86 18.82 -7.30 -13.92
CA THR A 86 19.89 -7.90 -13.12
C THR A 86 19.72 -7.62 -11.63
N LEU A 87 20.51 -8.31 -10.79
CA LEU A 87 20.56 -8.04 -9.36
C LEU A 87 21.10 -6.63 -9.08
N GLU A 88 22.12 -6.20 -9.81
CA GLU A 88 22.71 -4.87 -9.67
C GLU A 88 21.69 -3.77 -10.00
N ASP A 89 20.86 -3.99 -11.03
CA ASP A 89 19.76 -3.09 -11.36
C ASP A 89 18.69 -3.09 -10.26
N ALA A 90 18.34 -4.26 -9.72
CA ALA A 90 17.37 -4.36 -8.63
C ALA A 90 17.83 -3.59 -7.39
N THR A 91 19.11 -3.72 -7.02
CA THR A 91 19.73 -2.98 -5.93
C THR A 91 19.69 -1.47 -6.20
N ARG A 92 20.11 -1.02 -7.39
CA ARG A 92 20.06 0.40 -7.80
C ARG A 92 18.65 0.98 -7.72
N VAL A 93 17.66 0.28 -8.26
CA VAL A 93 16.24 0.69 -8.17
C VAL A 93 15.76 0.72 -6.72
N GLY A 94 16.20 -0.24 -5.91
CA GLY A 94 15.90 -0.25 -4.48
C GLY A 94 16.43 1.00 -3.78
N TYR A 95 17.68 1.41 -4.03
CA TYR A 95 18.24 2.67 -3.50
C TYR A 95 17.42 3.88 -3.95
N ASP A 96 17.01 3.93 -5.22
CA ASP A 96 16.13 4.98 -5.72
C ASP A 96 14.78 5.02 -4.98
N ASN A 97 14.21 3.86 -4.65
CA ASN A 97 12.97 3.74 -3.87
C ASN A 97 13.17 4.15 -2.40
N VAL A 98 14.34 3.88 -1.80
CA VAL A 98 14.66 4.34 -0.44
C VAL A 98 14.64 5.86 -0.37
N LEU A 99 15.15 6.56 -1.39
CA LEU A 99 15.09 8.02 -1.44
C LEU A 99 13.65 8.55 -1.45
N ASP A 100 12.74 7.88 -2.15
CA ASP A 100 11.30 8.22 -2.16
C ASP A 100 10.67 7.97 -0.78
N ILE A 101 11.04 6.88 -0.10
CA ILE A 101 10.58 6.58 1.26
C ILE A 101 11.06 7.66 2.24
N ILE A 102 12.35 8.01 2.23
CA ILE A 102 12.89 9.07 3.10
C ILE A 102 12.22 10.42 2.80
N ALA A 103 11.96 10.73 1.52
CA ALA A 103 11.27 11.96 1.11
C ALA A 103 9.83 12.07 1.64
N ALA A 104 9.19 10.95 1.96
CA ALA A 104 7.89 10.92 2.63
C ALA A 104 7.94 11.46 4.07
N GLY A 105 9.13 11.56 4.67
CA GLY A 105 9.36 12.24 5.95
C GLY A 105 9.40 11.32 7.18
N PHE A 106 9.83 10.08 7.02
CA PHE A 106 10.07 9.17 8.15
C PHE A 106 11.20 9.68 9.06
N ASP A 107 11.11 9.40 10.36
CA ASP A 107 12.17 9.76 11.32
C ASP A 107 13.27 8.67 11.30
N PRO A 108 14.54 9.01 10.99
CA PRO A 108 15.65 8.04 10.97
C PRO A 108 15.94 7.41 12.34
N LYS A 109 15.48 8.00 13.44
CA LYS A 109 15.64 7.41 14.78
C LYS A 109 14.68 6.25 15.04
N LEU A 110 13.55 6.22 14.33
CA LEU A 110 12.47 5.23 14.50
C LEU A 110 12.26 4.38 13.25
N THR A 111 13.07 4.58 12.21
CA THR A 111 12.90 3.93 10.91
C THR A 111 14.20 3.30 10.47
N ARG A 112 14.14 1.99 10.25
CA ARG A 112 15.23 1.20 9.68
C ARG A 112 14.79 0.63 8.35
N ILE A 113 15.63 0.78 7.34
CA ILE A 113 15.37 0.30 5.99
C ILE A 113 16.53 -0.63 5.61
N PHE A 114 16.22 -1.79 5.04
CA PHE A 114 17.24 -2.74 4.63
C PHE A 114 16.90 -3.32 3.26
N PHE A 115 17.93 -3.83 2.61
CA PHE A 115 17.81 -4.65 1.41
C PHE A 115 17.96 -6.10 1.83
N ASP A 116 17.07 -6.97 1.36
CA ASP A 116 17.14 -8.40 1.67
C ASP A 116 18.53 -8.99 1.39
N THR A 117 19.20 -8.50 0.36
CA THR A 117 20.52 -8.96 -0.08
C THR A 117 21.70 -8.35 0.70
N GLU A 118 21.51 -7.20 1.35
CA GLU A 118 22.56 -6.52 2.15
C GLU A 118 22.42 -6.75 3.66
N TYR A 119 21.30 -7.32 4.09
CA TYR A 119 21.01 -7.64 5.50
C TYR A 119 20.73 -9.14 5.70
N ILE A 120 21.28 -9.96 4.80
CA ILE A 120 20.91 -11.37 4.68
C ILE A 120 21.43 -12.21 5.84
N HIS A 121 22.53 -11.82 6.50
CA HIS A 121 23.07 -12.56 7.64
C HIS A 121 22.06 -12.61 8.80
N HIS A 122 21.29 -11.54 8.99
CA HIS A 122 20.23 -11.48 10.00
C HIS A 122 18.93 -12.17 9.57
N LEU A 123 18.62 -12.17 8.26
CA LEU A 123 17.38 -12.75 7.74
C LEU A 123 17.45 -14.27 7.56
N TYR A 124 18.56 -14.76 6.99
CA TYR A 124 18.66 -16.13 6.47
C TYR A 124 18.46 -17.23 7.52
N PRO A 125 19.02 -17.14 8.75
CA PRO A 125 18.85 -18.20 9.75
C PRO A 125 17.37 -18.45 10.11
N LEU A 126 16.57 -17.39 10.25
CA LEU A 126 15.14 -17.54 10.50
C LEU A 126 14.39 -17.92 9.22
N ALA A 127 14.79 -17.41 8.06
CA ALA A 127 14.18 -17.78 6.77
C ALA A 127 14.27 -19.30 6.53
N VAL A 128 15.39 -19.94 6.85
CA VAL A 128 15.53 -21.41 6.75
C VAL A 128 14.60 -22.15 7.72
N ARG A 129 14.44 -21.66 8.95
CA ARG A 129 13.49 -22.23 9.93
C ARG A 129 12.04 -22.10 9.48
N VAL A 130 11.69 -20.97 8.87
CA VAL A 130 10.38 -20.71 8.27
C VAL A 130 10.16 -21.63 7.07
N ALA A 131 11.11 -21.69 6.13
CA ALA A 131 11.03 -22.49 4.92
C ALA A 131 10.83 -23.98 5.23
N LYS A 132 11.47 -24.50 6.28
CA LYS A 132 11.26 -25.88 6.75
C LYS A 132 9.80 -26.21 7.11
N LYS A 133 8.99 -25.20 7.44
CA LYS A 133 7.57 -25.36 7.80
C LYS A 133 6.61 -25.06 6.64
N ILE A 134 7.10 -24.51 5.52
CA ILE A 134 6.28 -24.23 4.33
C ILE A 134 6.45 -25.37 3.34
N THR A 135 5.39 -26.14 3.12
CA THR A 135 5.41 -27.18 2.07
C THR A 135 5.16 -26.58 0.70
N PHE A 136 5.65 -27.22 -0.37
CA PHE A 136 5.31 -26.80 -1.73
C PHE A 136 3.80 -26.84 -1.99
N SER A 137 3.07 -27.80 -1.40
CA SER A 137 1.60 -27.85 -1.47
C SER A 137 0.95 -26.60 -0.87
N THR A 138 1.47 -26.08 0.25
CA THR A 138 1.03 -24.80 0.82
C THR A 138 1.32 -23.66 -0.14
N ALA A 139 2.55 -23.57 -0.66
CA ALA A 139 2.94 -22.50 -1.59
C ALA A 139 2.07 -22.50 -2.87
N LYS A 140 1.80 -23.69 -3.43
CA LYS A 140 0.88 -23.88 -4.56
C LYS A 140 -0.55 -23.44 -4.22
N ALA A 141 -1.08 -23.83 -3.07
CA ALA A 141 -2.44 -23.49 -2.67
C ALA A 141 -2.64 -21.99 -2.40
N VAL A 142 -1.60 -21.29 -1.92
CA VAL A 142 -1.69 -19.87 -1.55
C VAL A 142 -1.32 -18.94 -2.71
N PHE A 143 -0.27 -19.26 -3.47
CA PHE A 143 0.27 -18.37 -4.51
C PHE A 143 0.06 -18.88 -5.94
N GLY A 144 -0.45 -20.11 -6.10
CA GLY A 144 -0.66 -20.71 -7.43
C GLY A 144 0.62 -21.21 -8.09
N PHE A 145 1.71 -21.39 -7.34
CA PHE A 145 2.97 -21.87 -7.92
C PHE A 145 2.87 -23.29 -8.50
N ASP A 146 3.60 -23.52 -9.59
CA ASP A 146 3.76 -24.81 -10.23
C ASP A 146 5.24 -25.13 -10.52
N ALA A 147 5.49 -26.22 -11.25
CA ALA A 147 6.85 -26.69 -11.53
C ALA A 147 7.63 -25.81 -12.53
N SER A 148 6.99 -24.82 -13.16
CA SER A 148 7.64 -23.83 -14.01
C SER A 148 8.24 -22.66 -13.23
N ASN A 149 7.79 -22.44 -11.98
CA ASN A 149 8.36 -21.44 -11.10
C ASN A 149 9.76 -21.83 -10.63
N ASN A 150 10.66 -20.85 -10.54
CA ASN A 150 12.00 -21.10 -10.02
C ASN A 150 12.00 -21.24 -8.49
N ILE A 151 13.01 -21.93 -7.96
CA ILE A 151 13.13 -22.22 -6.52
C ILE A 151 13.21 -20.95 -5.65
N GLY A 152 13.70 -19.83 -6.20
CA GLY A 152 13.79 -18.55 -5.50
C GLY A 152 12.40 -17.95 -5.25
N GLN A 153 11.49 -18.00 -6.23
CA GLN A 153 10.11 -17.55 -6.07
C GLN A 153 9.37 -18.30 -4.96
N ILE A 154 9.59 -19.62 -4.89
CA ILE A 154 8.98 -20.47 -3.86
C ILE A 154 9.57 -20.15 -2.48
N PHE A 155 10.88 -19.93 -2.39
CA PHE A 155 11.57 -19.60 -1.14
C PHE A 155 11.23 -18.21 -0.61
N TYR A 156 10.93 -17.25 -1.49
CA TYR A 156 10.72 -15.84 -1.13
C TYR A 156 9.67 -15.62 -0.03
N THR A 157 8.61 -16.44 0.02
CA THR A 157 7.60 -16.35 1.10
C THR A 157 8.23 -16.55 2.49
N ALA A 158 9.22 -17.43 2.59
CA ALA A 158 9.93 -17.65 3.84
C ALA A 158 10.76 -16.42 4.23
N LEU A 159 11.39 -15.77 3.24
CA LEU A 159 12.15 -14.54 3.46
C LEU A 159 11.25 -13.39 3.92
N GLN A 160 10.12 -13.15 3.24
CA GLN A 160 9.18 -12.07 3.60
C GLN A 160 8.47 -12.27 4.95
N THR A 161 8.50 -13.48 5.50
CA THR A 161 8.00 -13.75 6.85
C THR A 161 8.94 -13.20 7.93
N VAL A 162 10.26 -13.23 7.70
CA VAL A 162 11.27 -12.89 8.72
C VAL A 162 11.16 -11.45 9.25
N PRO A 163 10.96 -10.42 8.40
CA PRO A 163 10.82 -9.04 8.85
C PRO A 163 9.73 -8.81 9.91
N CYS A 164 8.68 -9.64 9.93
CA CYS A 164 7.62 -9.57 10.93
C CYS A 164 8.10 -9.83 12.36
N PHE A 165 9.28 -10.45 12.50
CA PHE A 165 9.84 -10.89 13.79
C PHE A 165 11.17 -10.20 14.12
N LEU A 166 11.71 -9.34 13.25
CA LEU A 166 13.02 -8.70 13.44
C LEU A 166 13.11 -7.93 14.76
N GLU A 167 12.11 -7.11 15.08
CA GLU A 167 12.08 -6.39 16.35
C GLU A 167 12.11 -7.35 17.55
N SER A 168 11.39 -8.47 17.47
CA SER A 168 11.40 -9.46 18.56
C SER A 168 12.76 -10.13 18.75
N ILE A 169 13.49 -10.32 17.65
CA ILE A 169 14.85 -10.89 17.66
C ILE A 169 15.81 -9.87 18.28
N GLU A 170 15.73 -8.61 17.87
CA GLU A 170 16.60 -7.53 18.37
C GLU A 170 16.38 -7.27 19.87
N GLN A 171 15.13 -7.23 20.32
CA GLN A 171 14.80 -7.01 21.74
C GLN A 171 15.00 -8.26 22.62
N GLY A 172 15.20 -9.45 22.03
CA GLY A 172 15.33 -10.71 22.77
C GLY A 172 14.05 -11.19 23.46
N HIS A 173 12.90 -10.55 23.17
CA HIS A 173 11.58 -10.95 23.62
C HIS A 173 10.52 -10.63 22.57
N ASN A 174 9.34 -11.25 22.65
CA ASN A 174 8.29 -10.98 21.68
C ASN A 174 7.78 -9.53 21.75
N VAL A 175 7.70 -8.89 20.59
CA VAL A 175 7.17 -7.54 20.37
C VAL A 175 6.04 -7.63 19.35
N PRO A 176 4.83 -7.10 19.63
CA PRO A 176 3.76 -7.04 18.64
C PRO A 176 4.21 -6.29 17.38
N CYS A 177 3.85 -6.81 16.21
CA CYS A 177 4.15 -6.19 14.92
C CYS A 177 2.84 -5.84 14.21
N LEU A 178 2.72 -4.61 13.70
CA LEU A 178 1.60 -4.16 12.89
C LEU A 178 2.06 -3.88 11.46
N ILE A 179 1.38 -4.48 10.48
CA ILE A 179 1.73 -4.42 9.07
C ILE A 179 0.67 -3.65 8.28
N PRO A 180 0.93 -2.39 7.90
CA PRO A 180 0.15 -1.69 6.90
C PRO A 180 0.55 -2.14 5.50
N CYS A 181 -0.39 -2.73 4.76
CA CYS A 181 -0.15 -3.21 3.39
C CYS A 181 -1.42 -3.21 2.53
N GLY A 182 -1.23 -3.32 1.21
CA GLY A 182 -2.34 -3.60 0.30
C GLY A 182 -2.91 -4.99 0.60
N ILE A 183 -4.22 -5.16 0.40
CA ILE A 183 -4.89 -6.45 0.64
C ILE A 183 -4.31 -7.61 -0.19
N ASP A 184 -3.68 -7.30 -1.33
CA ASP A 184 -2.97 -8.26 -2.19
C ASP A 184 -1.77 -8.92 -1.51
N GLN A 185 -1.24 -8.33 -0.42
CA GLN A 185 -0.12 -8.89 0.35
C GLN A 185 -0.55 -9.82 1.49
N ASP A 186 -1.84 -9.85 1.86
CA ASP A 186 -2.37 -10.72 2.94
C ASP A 186 -2.00 -12.20 2.78
N PRO A 187 -1.94 -12.81 1.56
CA PRO A 187 -1.54 -14.21 1.40
C PRO A 187 -0.17 -14.55 2.02
N HIS A 188 0.82 -13.65 1.93
CA HIS A 188 2.12 -13.84 2.56
C HIS A 188 1.97 -13.88 4.09
N PHE A 189 1.26 -12.92 4.65
CA PHE A 189 1.13 -12.77 6.09
C PHE A 189 0.15 -13.75 6.73
N ARG A 190 -0.78 -14.31 5.96
CA ARG A 190 -1.60 -15.43 6.40
C ARG A 190 -0.72 -16.64 6.72
N ILE A 191 0.21 -16.98 5.82
CA ILE A 191 1.21 -18.03 6.08
C ILE A 191 2.09 -17.65 7.27
N THR A 192 2.59 -16.41 7.32
CA THR A 192 3.39 -15.94 8.47
C THR A 192 2.67 -16.14 9.80
N ARG A 193 1.37 -15.84 9.88
CA ARG A 193 0.56 -16.00 11.09
C ARG A 193 0.37 -17.45 11.49
N ASP A 194 0.20 -18.37 10.54
CA ASP A 194 0.12 -19.81 10.81
C ASP A 194 1.45 -20.36 11.36
N LEU A 195 2.56 -19.71 11.01
CA LEU A 195 3.91 -20.11 11.41
C LEU A 195 4.42 -19.42 12.67
N ALA A 196 3.83 -18.28 13.07
CA ALA A 196 4.33 -17.44 14.16
C ALA A 196 4.41 -18.20 15.49
N GLU A 197 3.31 -18.79 15.96
CA GLU A 197 3.25 -19.54 17.22
C GLU A 197 4.20 -20.76 17.23
N PRO A 198 4.24 -21.62 16.19
CA PRO A 198 5.22 -22.71 16.09
C PRO A 198 6.70 -22.27 16.05
N LEU A 199 6.98 -20.99 15.78
CA LEU A 199 8.31 -20.40 15.80
C LEU A 199 8.62 -19.67 17.10
N GLY A 200 7.63 -19.50 17.98
CA GLY A 200 7.74 -18.82 19.27
C GLY A 200 7.42 -17.33 19.25
N TYR A 201 6.85 -16.81 18.15
CA TYR A 201 6.55 -15.39 17.98
C TYR A 201 5.06 -15.07 18.07
N TYR A 202 4.74 -13.79 18.32
CA TYR A 202 3.37 -13.30 18.17
C TYR A 202 2.96 -13.27 16.70
N LYS A 203 1.68 -13.55 16.44
CA LYS A 203 1.08 -13.35 15.11
C LYS A 203 1.13 -11.86 14.78
N PRO A 204 1.67 -11.44 13.61
CA PRO A 204 1.61 -10.04 13.22
C PRO A 204 0.15 -9.62 12.99
N ALA A 205 -0.18 -8.42 13.43
CA ALA A 205 -1.43 -7.76 13.08
C ALA A 205 -1.30 -7.06 11.73
N LEU A 206 -2.42 -6.87 11.06
CA LEU A 206 -2.48 -6.27 9.72
C LEU A 206 -3.55 -5.21 9.63
N VAL A 207 -3.29 -4.16 8.84
CA VAL A 207 -4.32 -3.23 8.35
C VAL A 207 -4.20 -3.13 6.83
N HIS A 208 -5.30 -3.41 6.14
CA HIS A 208 -5.33 -3.54 4.69
C HIS A 208 -5.92 -2.31 4.03
N ASN A 209 -5.19 -1.75 3.06
CA ASN A 209 -5.72 -0.72 2.18
C ASN A 209 -6.29 -1.29 0.88
N ARG A 210 -7.30 -0.58 0.36
CA ARG A 210 -7.79 -0.71 -1.00
C ARG A 210 -6.69 -0.35 -1.99
N LEU A 211 -6.78 -0.92 -3.17
CA LEU A 211 -5.84 -0.68 -4.25
C LEU A 211 -6.15 0.65 -4.92
N MET A 212 -5.13 1.50 -5.06
CA MET A 212 -5.27 2.76 -5.78
C MET A 212 -5.49 2.46 -7.27
N PRO A 213 -6.56 3.00 -7.88
CA PRO A 213 -6.87 2.74 -9.28
C PRO A 213 -5.88 3.44 -10.20
N GLY A 214 -5.72 2.87 -11.39
CA GLY A 214 -5.00 3.52 -12.48
C GLY A 214 -5.75 4.72 -13.08
N LEU A 215 -5.06 5.50 -13.89
CA LEU A 215 -5.63 6.63 -14.61
C LEU A 215 -6.67 6.22 -15.66
N LYS A 216 -6.64 4.99 -16.19
CA LYS A 216 -7.53 4.52 -17.26
C LYS A 216 -8.85 3.93 -16.79
N GLY A 217 -9.06 3.79 -15.48
CA GLY A 217 -10.31 3.28 -14.90
C GLY A 217 -10.09 2.55 -13.57
N LEU A 218 -11.19 2.24 -12.87
CA LEU A 218 -11.14 1.62 -11.54
C LEU A 218 -10.89 0.10 -11.55
N ASP A 219 -11.06 -0.55 -12.70
CA ASP A 219 -10.95 -2.02 -12.83
C ASP A 219 -9.49 -2.48 -12.98
N SER A 220 -8.54 -1.54 -12.95
CA SER A 220 -7.11 -1.80 -13.01
C SER A 220 -6.38 -1.12 -11.84
N LYS A 221 -5.50 -1.88 -11.18
CA LYS A 221 -4.54 -1.34 -10.21
C LYS A 221 -3.52 -0.48 -10.96
N MET A 222 -3.12 0.62 -10.35
CA MET A 222 -2.00 1.41 -10.86
C MET A 222 -0.72 0.54 -10.92
N SER A 223 -0.09 0.47 -12.09
CA SER A 223 1.08 -0.39 -12.33
C SER A 223 2.19 0.38 -13.03
N SER A 224 3.43 0.17 -12.58
CA SER A 224 4.62 0.72 -13.23
C SER A 224 4.88 0.12 -14.63
N SER A 225 4.26 -1.03 -14.94
CA SER A 225 4.35 -1.63 -16.28
C SER A 225 3.57 -0.88 -17.37
N GLN A 226 2.68 0.04 -16.99
CA GLN A 226 1.88 0.84 -17.93
C GLN A 226 2.14 2.33 -17.69
N ALA A 227 3.08 2.90 -18.44
CA ALA A 227 3.56 4.25 -18.20
C ALA A 227 2.48 5.34 -18.21
N ASP A 228 1.42 5.17 -19.00
CA ASP A 228 0.30 6.12 -19.10
C ASP A 228 -0.85 5.85 -18.11
N ASN A 229 -0.79 4.74 -17.36
CA ASN A 229 -1.82 4.39 -16.38
C ASN A 229 -1.46 4.84 -14.95
N ALA A 230 -0.31 5.49 -14.77
CA ALA A 230 0.21 5.93 -13.48
C ALA A 230 0.90 7.30 -13.59
N ILE A 231 0.84 8.08 -12.52
CA ILE A 231 1.71 9.26 -12.34
C ILE A 231 2.90 8.81 -11.52
N PHE A 232 4.11 8.93 -12.08
CA PHE A 232 5.34 8.57 -11.41
C PHE A 232 5.85 9.73 -10.56
N MET A 233 6.53 9.42 -9.46
CA MET A 233 7.17 10.42 -8.59
C MET A 233 8.27 11.21 -9.31
N THR A 234 8.75 10.69 -10.44
CA THR A 234 9.76 11.28 -11.33
C THR A 234 9.17 11.95 -12.56
N ASP A 235 7.84 11.95 -12.74
CA ASP A 235 7.22 12.72 -13.83
C ASP A 235 7.46 14.22 -13.61
N THR A 236 7.66 14.97 -14.70
CA THR A 236 7.59 16.43 -14.65
C THR A 236 6.14 16.89 -14.48
N PRO A 237 5.88 18.09 -13.97
CA PRO A 237 4.54 18.67 -13.91
C PRO A 237 3.78 18.59 -15.23
N GLU A 238 4.44 18.87 -16.36
CA GLU A 238 3.83 18.84 -17.70
C GLU A 238 3.42 17.42 -18.11
N ARG A 239 4.27 16.43 -17.79
CA ARG A 239 3.98 15.02 -18.07
C ARG A 239 2.83 14.51 -17.20
N ALA A 240 2.81 14.88 -15.92
CA ALA A 240 1.72 14.54 -15.01
C ALA A 240 0.39 15.16 -15.46
N GLU A 241 0.40 16.43 -15.87
CA GLU A 241 -0.78 17.10 -16.43
C GLU A 241 -1.28 16.40 -17.70
N ALA A 242 -0.39 16.08 -18.64
CA ALA A 242 -0.75 15.39 -19.87
C ALA A 242 -1.41 14.03 -19.60
N LYS A 243 -0.90 13.28 -18.62
CA LYS A 243 -1.50 12.01 -18.16
C LYS A 243 -2.88 12.23 -17.53
N LEU A 244 -3.02 13.21 -16.65
CA LEU A 244 -4.30 13.55 -16.00
C LEU A 244 -5.36 14.03 -16.99
N ARG A 245 -4.96 14.77 -18.03
CA ARG A 245 -5.85 15.21 -19.11
C ARG A 245 -6.57 14.03 -19.76
N ASN A 246 -5.85 12.92 -19.93
CA ASN A 246 -6.36 11.68 -20.54
C ASN A 246 -6.95 10.69 -19.53
N ALA A 247 -6.97 11.02 -18.24
CA ALA A 247 -7.49 10.12 -17.21
C ALA A 247 -9.01 9.90 -17.35
N PHE A 248 -9.47 8.70 -17.00
CA PHE A 248 -10.87 8.32 -16.98
C PHE A 248 -11.65 9.15 -15.96
N THR A 249 -12.84 9.57 -16.36
CA THR A 249 -13.76 10.34 -15.53
C THR A 249 -15.15 9.75 -15.59
N GLY A 250 -15.88 9.77 -14.46
CA GLY A 250 -17.31 9.45 -14.43
C GLY A 250 -18.23 10.58 -14.91
N GLY A 251 -17.71 11.48 -15.75
CA GLY A 251 -18.47 12.58 -16.35
C GLY A 251 -19.49 12.09 -17.39
N ARG A 252 -20.22 13.04 -17.98
CA ARG A 252 -21.18 12.76 -19.07
C ARG A 252 -20.58 13.08 -20.43
N ALA A 253 -21.27 12.69 -21.51
CA ALA A 253 -20.81 12.92 -22.88
C ALA A 253 -20.77 14.41 -23.22
N THR A 254 -21.72 15.19 -22.70
CA THR A 254 -21.77 16.65 -22.92
C THR A 254 -21.73 17.44 -21.62
N VAL A 255 -21.24 18.68 -21.71
CA VAL A 255 -21.23 19.66 -20.60
C VAL A 255 -22.64 19.95 -20.11
N GLU A 256 -23.60 20.05 -21.02
CA GLU A 256 -25.01 20.32 -20.71
C GLU A 256 -25.63 19.19 -19.89
N GLU A 257 -25.40 17.93 -20.29
CA GLU A 257 -25.85 16.76 -19.53
C GLU A 257 -25.21 16.71 -18.15
N GLN A 258 -23.90 16.99 -18.04
CA GLN A 258 -23.22 16.99 -16.76
C GLN A 258 -23.72 18.11 -15.83
N ARG A 259 -24.01 19.30 -16.35
CA ARG A 259 -24.61 20.39 -15.56
C ARG A 259 -26.00 20.02 -15.04
N LYS A 260 -26.79 19.28 -15.83
CA LYS A 260 -28.16 18.90 -15.47
C LYS A 260 -28.24 17.69 -14.55
N LEU A 261 -27.41 16.67 -14.77
CA LEU A 261 -27.51 15.36 -14.14
C LEU A 261 -26.34 15.02 -13.20
N GLY A 262 -25.30 15.86 -13.18
CA GLY A 262 -24.07 15.60 -12.47
C GLY A 262 -23.22 14.48 -13.08
N ALA A 263 -22.08 14.24 -12.43
CA ALA A 263 -21.14 13.18 -12.73
C ALA A 263 -21.10 12.13 -11.61
N ASN A 264 -20.55 10.95 -11.91
CA ASN A 264 -20.38 9.86 -10.95
C ASN A 264 -18.93 9.79 -10.44
N PRO A 265 -18.63 10.30 -9.23
CA PRO A 265 -17.29 10.21 -8.66
C PRO A 265 -16.87 8.76 -8.31
N ASP A 266 -17.84 7.85 -8.10
CA ASP A 266 -17.58 6.47 -7.65
C ASP A 266 -16.92 5.59 -8.72
N ILE A 267 -16.87 6.08 -9.97
CA ILE A 267 -16.17 5.44 -11.09
C ILE A 267 -15.00 6.29 -11.61
N CYS A 268 -14.69 7.43 -10.99
CA CYS A 268 -13.81 8.43 -11.56
C CYS A 268 -12.37 8.29 -11.04
N SER A 269 -11.40 7.99 -11.91
CA SER A 269 -9.97 7.92 -11.53
C SER A 269 -9.44 9.25 -11.01
N VAL A 270 -9.89 10.38 -11.57
CA VAL A 270 -9.54 11.73 -11.09
C VAL A 270 -10.01 11.94 -9.65
N PHE A 271 -11.25 11.58 -9.34
CA PHE A 271 -11.78 11.70 -7.97
C PHE A 271 -11.10 10.74 -6.99
N ALA A 272 -10.68 9.56 -7.46
CA ALA A 272 -9.89 8.65 -6.64
C ALA A 272 -8.58 9.32 -6.18
N TYR A 273 -7.86 10.03 -7.06
CA TYR A 273 -6.64 10.75 -6.67
C TYR A 273 -6.88 11.80 -5.57
N TYR A 274 -7.99 12.56 -5.63
CA TYR A 274 -8.39 13.43 -4.52
C TYR A 274 -8.63 12.63 -3.23
N THR A 275 -9.35 11.52 -3.34
CA THR A 275 -9.73 10.68 -2.19
C THR A 275 -8.51 10.09 -1.48
N TYR A 276 -7.51 9.64 -2.24
CA TYR A 276 -6.31 9.01 -1.70
C TYR A 276 -5.27 10.02 -1.21
N LEU A 277 -5.02 11.11 -1.95
CA LEU A 277 -3.84 11.97 -1.69
C LEU A 277 -4.15 13.47 -1.69
N PHE A 278 -4.93 13.96 -2.66
CA PHE A 278 -4.97 15.40 -2.97
C PHE A 278 -6.14 16.17 -2.34
N ALA A 279 -6.89 15.52 -1.45
CA ALA A 279 -7.86 16.18 -0.58
C ALA A 279 -7.60 15.80 0.89
N PRO A 280 -6.58 16.36 1.55
CA PRO A 280 -6.21 15.98 2.91
C PRO A 280 -7.30 16.34 3.94
N GLU A 281 -8.03 17.43 3.70
CA GLU A 281 -9.10 17.91 4.58
C GLU A 281 -10.47 17.39 4.14
N ASP A 282 -11.24 16.85 5.07
CA ASP A 282 -12.57 16.28 4.79
C ASP A 282 -13.57 17.30 4.22
N PRO A 283 -13.63 18.56 4.67
CA PRO A 283 -14.52 19.55 4.07
C PRO A 283 -14.22 19.80 2.58
N TYR A 284 -12.94 19.83 2.20
CA TYR A 284 -12.55 20.01 0.82
C TYR A 284 -12.91 18.79 -0.04
N TRP A 285 -12.62 17.58 0.45
CA TRP A 285 -13.01 16.34 -0.23
C TRP A 285 -14.53 16.26 -0.46
N ARG A 286 -15.35 16.55 0.57
CA ARG A 286 -16.82 16.57 0.47
C ARG A 286 -17.32 17.64 -0.50
N ARG A 287 -16.68 18.82 -0.55
CA ARG A 287 -17.03 19.86 -1.50
C ARG A 287 -16.80 19.39 -2.94
N VAL A 288 -15.62 18.83 -3.24
CA VAL A 288 -15.30 18.30 -4.57
C VAL A 288 -16.29 17.21 -4.97
N GLU A 289 -16.64 16.31 -4.04
CA GLU A 289 -17.65 15.26 -4.28
C GLU A 289 -19.03 15.85 -4.59
N SER A 290 -19.51 16.77 -3.74
CA SER A 290 -20.82 17.39 -3.87
C SER A 290 -20.93 18.18 -5.18
N GLU A 291 -19.91 18.96 -5.54
CA GLU A 291 -19.88 19.72 -6.79
C GLU A 291 -19.86 18.82 -8.02
N CYS A 292 -19.18 17.67 -7.93
CA CYS A 292 -19.14 16.67 -8.99
C CYS A 292 -20.52 16.01 -9.19
N ARG A 293 -21.14 15.52 -8.11
CA ARG A 293 -22.47 14.89 -8.15
C ARG A 293 -23.58 15.88 -8.52
N GLY A 294 -23.45 17.15 -8.14
CA GLY A 294 -24.43 18.19 -8.44
C GLY A 294 -24.24 18.89 -9.79
N GLY A 295 -23.19 18.55 -10.54
CA GLY A 295 -22.94 19.13 -11.88
C GLY A 295 -22.40 20.55 -11.85
N GLN A 296 -22.00 21.09 -10.69
CA GLN A 296 -21.35 22.39 -10.60
C GLN A 296 -19.91 22.34 -11.11
N ARG A 297 -19.23 21.21 -10.90
CA ARG A 297 -17.83 20.99 -11.29
C ARG A 297 -17.73 20.18 -12.57
N MET A 298 -17.10 20.74 -13.60
CA MET A 298 -16.84 20.05 -14.86
C MET A 298 -15.61 19.15 -14.75
N CYS A 299 -15.60 18.05 -15.52
CA CYS A 299 -14.49 17.10 -15.48
C CYS A 299 -13.17 17.70 -15.96
N GLY A 300 -13.20 18.60 -16.94
CA GLY A 300 -12.02 19.33 -17.43
C GLY A 300 -11.41 20.21 -16.33
N ASP A 301 -12.21 21.06 -15.70
CA ASP A 301 -11.77 21.94 -14.61
C ASP A 301 -11.25 21.14 -13.41
N CYS A 302 -11.93 20.04 -13.07
CA CYS A 302 -11.51 19.15 -11.98
C CYS A 302 -10.13 18.50 -12.24
N LYS A 303 -9.85 18.10 -13.49
CA LYS A 303 -8.55 17.59 -13.92
C LYS A 303 -7.47 18.67 -13.82
N LEU A 304 -7.77 19.89 -14.26
CA LEU A 304 -6.84 21.01 -14.22
C LEU A 304 -6.47 21.39 -12.78
N GLU A 305 -7.45 21.45 -11.88
CA GLU A 305 -7.21 21.68 -10.45
C GLU A 305 -6.35 20.56 -9.85
N LEU A 306 -6.64 19.29 -10.17
CA LEU A 306 -5.87 18.15 -9.69
C LEU A 306 -4.43 18.21 -10.21
N ALA A 307 -4.24 18.57 -11.47
CA ALA A 307 -2.91 18.71 -12.07
C ALA A 307 -2.08 19.75 -11.33
N GLY A 308 -2.68 20.88 -10.93
CA GLY A 308 -2.01 21.87 -10.08
C GLY A 308 -1.60 21.33 -8.71
N HIS A 309 -2.43 20.48 -8.09
CA HIS A 309 -2.07 19.83 -6.82
C HIS A 309 -0.96 18.80 -6.98
N VAL A 310 -1.04 17.98 -8.04
CA VAL A 310 -0.03 16.96 -8.37
C VAL A 310 1.31 17.62 -8.70
N ALA A 311 1.32 18.69 -9.49
CA ALA A 311 2.53 19.44 -9.82
C ALA A 311 3.27 19.91 -8.56
N LYS A 312 2.56 20.63 -7.68
CA LYS A 312 3.12 21.11 -6.40
C LYS A 312 3.66 19.97 -5.53
N PHE A 313 2.94 18.84 -5.50
CA PHE A 313 3.37 17.67 -4.75
C PHE A 313 4.64 17.04 -5.34
N LEU A 314 4.70 16.88 -6.67
CA LEU A 314 5.88 16.32 -7.35
C LEU A 314 7.10 17.21 -7.14
N GLU A 315 6.98 18.52 -7.32
CA GLU A 315 8.06 19.47 -7.10
C GLU A 315 8.60 19.40 -5.67
N GLU A 316 7.72 19.44 -4.67
CA GLU A 316 8.10 19.37 -3.27
C GLU A 316 8.69 18.00 -2.90
N HIS A 317 8.11 16.91 -3.40
CA HIS A 317 8.62 15.56 -3.19
C HIS A 317 10.01 15.40 -3.82
N GLN A 318 10.21 15.82 -5.07
CA GLN A 318 11.50 15.74 -5.76
C GLN A 318 12.57 16.56 -5.03
N ARG A 319 12.20 17.73 -4.50
CA ARG A 319 13.08 18.54 -3.65
C ARG A 319 13.47 17.82 -2.35
N ARG A 320 12.54 17.11 -1.71
CA ARG A 320 12.83 16.28 -0.51
C ARG A 320 13.67 15.06 -0.84
N ARG A 321 13.38 14.41 -1.96
CA ARG A 321 14.11 13.25 -2.49
C ARG A 321 15.57 13.58 -2.79
N ASP A 322 15.84 14.77 -3.31
CA ASP A 322 17.22 15.21 -3.53
C ASP A 322 17.97 15.37 -2.21
N LYS A 323 17.34 15.98 -1.20
CA LYS A 323 17.89 16.09 0.17
C LYS A 323 18.01 14.75 0.89
N ALA A 324 17.18 13.76 0.54
CA ALA A 324 17.22 12.44 1.15
C ALA A 324 18.56 11.72 0.92
N LYS A 325 19.27 12.06 -0.16
CA LYS A 325 20.61 11.52 -0.46
C LYS A 325 21.60 11.76 0.68
N ASP A 326 21.51 12.92 1.33
CA ASP A 326 22.39 13.30 2.44
C ASP A 326 22.08 12.55 3.74
N GLN A 327 20.93 11.87 3.81
CA GLN A 327 20.44 11.20 5.01
C GLN A 327 20.38 9.67 4.87
N LEU A 328 20.68 9.13 3.70
CA LEU A 328 20.50 7.72 3.34
C LEU A 328 21.08 6.78 4.41
N GLU A 329 22.33 7.01 4.81
CA GLU A 329 23.05 6.16 5.77
C GLU A 329 22.45 6.20 7.18
N ASN A 330 21.61 7.19 7.53
CA ASN A 330 20.92 7.23 8.82
C ASN A 330 19.75 6.23 8.89
N PHE A 331 19.26 5.74 7.75
CA PHE A 331 18.14 4.80 7.67
C PHE A 331 18.59 3.37 7.41
N LEU A 332 19.71 3.18 6.70
CA LEU A 332 20.08 1.87 6.19
C LEU A 332 20.62 0.94 7.29
N LEU A 333 20.13 -0.30 7.28
CA LEU A 333 20.75 -1.43 7.96
C LEU A 333 21.46 -2.31 6.94
N ARG A 334 22.68 -2.73 7.28
CA ARG A 334 23.54 -3.64 6.54
C ARG A 334 24.23 -4.58 7.54
N ASP A 335 24.68 -5.73 7.05
CA ASP A 335 25.42 -6.73 7.83
C ASP A 335 26.78 -6.26 8.38
#